data_AF-A0A1Q6CEH1-F1
#
_entry.id   AF-A0A1Q6CEH1-F1
#
_cell.length_a   1.000
_cell.length_b   1.000
_cell.length_c   1.000
_cell.angle_alpha   90.00
_cell.angle_beta   90.00
_cell.angle_gamma   90.00
#
_symmetry.space_group_name_H-M   'P 1'
#
loop_
_entity.id
_entity.type
_entity.pdbx_description
1 polymer ?
#
loop_
_entity_poly.entity_id
_entity_poly.type
_entity_poly.pdbx_seq_one_letter_code
_entity_poly.pdbx_strand_id
1 'polypeptide(L)'
;MENSVLILIFALAIINIAVSIFLFRRDDLEKFQKVGQTIVVWLLPFVGALIMWVFNRSQEPHIAKQKKPLGGEAPGEHHVG
;
A
#
# COMPACT_ATOMS: atom_id res chain seq x y z
N MET A 1 -10.03 16.22 -8.24
CA MET A 1 -9.14 15.05 -8.01
C MET A 1 -9.35 14.00 -9.10
N GLU A 2 -10.51 13.98 -9.76
CA GLU A 2 -10.85 13.03 -10.81
C GLU A 2 -9.89 13.03 -12.01
N ASN A 3 -9.48 14.22 -12.49
CA ASN A 3 -8.60 14.31 -13.67
C ASN A 3 -7.22 13.67 -13.42
N SER A 4 -6.65 13.83 -12.22
CA SER A 4 -5.36 13.25 -11.86
C SER A 4 -5.40 11.72 -11.80
N VAL A 5 -6.52 11.14 -11.34
CA VAL A 5 -6.74 9.69 -11.31
C VAL A 5 -6.89 9.13 -12.73
N LEU A 6 -7.63 9.82 -13.60
CA LEU A 6 -7.77 9.42 -15.00
C LEU A 6 -6.44 9.48 -15.76
N ILE A 7 -5.64 10.52 -15.52
CA ILE A 7 -4.29 10.64 -16.09
C ILE A 7 -3.40 9.47 -15.63
N LEU A 8 -3.48 9.10 -14.34
CA LEU A 8 -2.73 7.97 -13.80
C LEU A 8 -3.13 6.64 -14.43
N ILE A 9 -4.44 6.39 -14.58
CA ILE A 9 -4.97 5.18 -15.23
C ILE A 9 -4.51 5.11 -16.69
N PHE A 10 -4.56 6.24 -17.41
CA PHE A 10 -4.15 6.31 -18.81
C PHE A 10 -2.64 6.08 -18.97
N ALA A 11 -1.82 6.67 -18.10
CA ALA A 11 -0.38 6.45 -18.08
C ALA A 11 -0.03 4.98 -17.81
N LEU A 12 -0.71 4.34 -16.84
CA LEU A 12 -0.57 2.91 -16.58
C LEU A 12 -0.96 2.07 -17.80
N ALA A 13 -2.06 2.39 -18.47
CA ALA A 13 -2.49 1.67 -19.68
C ALA A 13 -1.45 1.76 -20.81
N ILE A 14 -0.87 2.94 -21.06
CA ILE A 14 0.17 3.13 -22.07
C ILE A 14 1.42 2.32 -21.74
N ILE A 15 1.91 2.40 -20.49
CA ILE A 15 3.09 1.65 -20.04
C ILE A 15 2.87 0.16 -20.23
N ASN A 16 1.68 -0.33 -19.87
CA ASN A 16 1.29 -1.71 -20.01
C ASN A 16 1.28 -2.20 -21.48
N ILE A 17 0.75 -1.39 -22.39
CA ILE A 17 0.79 -1.69 -23.84
C ILE A 17 2.23 -1.66 -24.35
N ALA A 18 3.02 -0.65 -24.00
CA ALA A 18 4.41 -0.51 -24.43
C ALA A 18 5.30 -1.67 -23.94
N VAL A 19 5.14 -2.09 -22.69
CA VAL A 19 5.82 -3.26 -22.11
C VAL A 19 5.37 -4.53 -22.83
N SER A 20 4.08 -4.71 -23.10
CA SER A 20 3.59 -5.88 -23.85
C SER A 20 4.19 -5.95 -25.25
N ILE A 21 4.27 -4.82 -25.97
CA ILE A 21 4.89 -4.74 -27.30
C ILE A 21 6.40 -5.00 -27.22
N PHE A 22 7.11 -4.40 -26.25
CA PHE A 22 8.54 -4.59 -26.06
C PHE A 22 8.87 -6.05 -25.79
N LEU A 23 8.11 -6.70 -24.90
CA LEU A 23 8.30 -8.13 -24.66
C LEU A 23 7.98 -8.90 -25.92
N PHE A 24 6.85 -8.68 -26.61
CA PHE A 24 6.54 -9.41 -27.85
C PHE A 24 7.67 -9.36 -28.90
N ARG A 25 8.42 -8.26 -28.99
CA ARG A 25 9.54 -8.07 -29.94
C ARG A 25 10.88 -8.72 -29.54
N ARG A 26 11.05 -9.28 -28.34
CA ARG A 26 12.30 -9.99 -27.96
C ARG A 26 12.28 -11.45 -28.42
N ASP A 27 12.94 -11.77 -29.53
CA ASP A 27 12.98 -13.13 -30.09
C ASP A 27 14.00 -14.07 -29.43
N ASP A 28 14.78 -13.58 -28.45
CA ASP A 28 15.86 -14.32 -27.78
C ASP A 28 15.42 -15.30 -26.66
N LEU A 29 14.17 -15.22 -26.18
CA LEU A 29 13.68 -16.07 -25.09
C LEU A 29 12.55 -16.99 -25.54
N GLU A 30 12.60 -18.25 -25.08
CA GLU A 30 11.53 -19.22 -25.27
C GLU A 30 10.19 -18.63 -24.83
N LYS A 31 9.15 -18.80 -25.67
CA LYS A 31 7.86 -18.08 -25.53
C LYS A 31 7.25 -18.20 -24.13
N PHE A 32 7.41 -19.35 -23.48
CA PHE A 32 6.93 -19.59 -22.11
C PHE A 32 7.65 -18.76 -21.05
N GLN A 33 8.98 -18.69 -21.09
CA GLN A 33 9.77 -17.91 -20.13
C GLN A 33 9.53 -16.41 -20.29
N LYS A 34 9.40 -15.97 -21.54
CA LYS A 34 9.08 -14.60 -21.92
C LYS A 34 7.73 -14.14 -21.38
N VAL A 35 6.69 -14.98 -21.52
CA VAL A 35 5.35 -14.71 -20.99
C VAL A 35 5.37 -14.71 -19.46
N GLY A 36 6.05 -15.68 -18.83
CA GLY A 36 6.21 -15.71 -17.37
C GLY A 36 6.89 -14.46 -16.82
N GLN A 37 7.99 -14.01 -17.43
CA GLN A 37 8.70 -12.81 -17.03
C GLN A 37 7.86 -11.55 -17.22
N THR A 38 7.04 -11.50 -18.29
CA THR A 38 6.06 -10.42 -18.49
C THR A 38 5.08 -10.35 -17.32
N ILE A 39 4.47 -11.49 -16.98
CA ILE A 39 3.46 -11.59 -15.92
C ILE A 39 4.08 -11.20 -14.58
N VAL A 40 5.29 -11.65 -14.26
CA VAL A 40 5.97 -11.32 -13.00
C VAL A 40 6.26 -9.82 -12.90
N VAL A 41 6.78 -9.17 -13.95
CA VAL A 41 7.03 -7.71 -13.97
C VAL A 41 5.73 -6.92 -13.74
N TRP A 42 4.62 -7.41 -14.27
CA TRP A 42 3.31 -6.80 -14.10
C TRP A 42 2.71 -7.01 -12.72
N LEU A 43 2.92 -8.17 -12.09
CA LEU A 43 2.37 -8.49 -10.77
C LEU A 43 3.20 -7.90 -9.63
N LEU A 44 4.51 -7.70 -9.84
CA LEU A 44 5.43 -7.12 -8.86
C LEU A 44 4.90 -5.82 -8.19
N PRO A 45 4.42 -4.79 -8.91
CA PRO A 45 3.90 -3.58 -8.29
C PRO A 45 2.65 -3.82 -7.42
N PHE A 46 1.76 -4.73 -7.82
CA PHE A 46 0.58 -5.08 -7.03
C PHE A 46 0.96 -5.86 -5.76
N VAL A 47 1.91 -6.79 -5.88
CA VAL A 47 2.45 -7.54 -4.73
C VAL A 47 3.13 -6.58 -3.75
N GLY A 48 3.93 -5.63 -4.25
CA GLY A 48 4.55 -4.59 -3.42
C GLY A 48 3.51 -3.72 -2.69
N ALA A 49 2.48 -3.28 -3.41
CA ALA A 49 1.38 -2.53 -2.81
C ALA A 49 0.61 -3.36 -1.75
N LEU A 50 0.36 -4.64 -2.01
CA LEU A 50 -0.32 -5.55 -1.09
C LEU A 50 0.51 -5.77 0.19
N ILE A 51 1.81 -6.03 0.06
CA ILE A 51 2.74 -6.18 1.18
C ILE A 51 2.74 -4.89 2.01
N MET A 52 2.86 -3.74 1.36
CA MET A 52 2.87 -2.44 2.03
C MET A 52 1.54 -2.16 2.75
N TRP A 53 0.41 -2.50 2.13
CA TRP A 53 -0.91 -2.36 2.74
C TRP A 53 -1.09 -3.23 3.98
N VAL A 54 -0.71 -4.51 3.91
CA VAL A 54 -0.77 -5.43 5.05
C VAL A 54 0.15 -4.95 6.17
N PHE A 55 1.38 -4.56 5.84
CA PHE A 55 2.35 -4.07 6.81
C PHE A 55 1.90 -2.76 7.47
N ASN A 56 1.36 -1.82 6.70
CA ASN A 56 0.83 -0.56 7.23
C ASN A 56 -0.40 -0.79 8.13
N ARG A 57 -1.29 -1.70 7.76
CA ARG A 57 -2.46 -2.08 8.58
C ARG A 57 -2.05 -2.74 9.89
N SER A 58 -0.99 -3.56 9.88
CA SER A 58 -0.45 -4.17 11.11
C SER A 58 0.14 -3.14 12.08
N GLN A 59 0.47 -1.95 11.57
CA GLN A 59 1.03 -0.83 12.33
C GLN A 59 0.03 0.27 12.62
N GLU A 60 -1.24 0.17 12.18
CA GLU A 60 -2.27 1.06 12.69
C GLU A 60 -2.31 0.85 14.20
N PRO A 61 -1.88 1.83 15.01
CA PRO A 61 -2.08 1.71 16.44
C PRO A 61 -3.58 1.57 16.58
N HIS A 62 -4.03 0.53 17.28
CA HIS A 62 -5.29 0.64 17.98
C HIS A 62 -5.19 1.99 18.68
N ILE A 63 -5.90 3.01 18.18
CA ILE A 63 -6.24 4.17 18.98
C ILE A 63 -7.14 3.53 20.03
N ALA A 64 -6.49 2.94 21.03
CA ALA A 64 -7.06 2.54 22.28
C ALA A 64 -7.73 3.82 22.69
N LYS A 65 -9.06 3.84 22.54
CA LYS A 65 -9.93 4.93 22.94
C LYS A 65 -9.32 5.44 24.22
N GLN A 66 -8.74 6.63 24.17
CA GLN A 66 -8.07 7.21 25.31
C GLN A 66 -9.21 7.39 26.33
N LYS A 67 -9.38 6.39 27.20
CA LYS A 67 -10.34 6.44 28.29
C LYS A 67 -9.76 7.50 29.20
N LYS A 68 -10.22 8.72 28.98
CA LYS A 68 -10.19 9.81 29.94
C LYS A 68 -10.53 9.23 31.31
N PRO A 69 -9.67 9.31 32.33
CA PRO A 69 -10.13 9.24 33.70
C PRO A 69 -10.83 10.56 33.96
N LEU A 70 -12.14 10.57 33.70
CA LEU A 70 -13.08 11.55 34.19
C LEU A 70 -13.42 11.10 35.61
N GLY A 71 -12.78 11.69 36.62
CA GLY A 71 -13.12 11.44 38.02
C GLY A 71 -11.91 11.11 38.88
N GLY A 72 -11.57 12.04 39.76
CA GLY A 72 -10.56 11.86 40.80
C GLY A 72 -10.56 13.05 41.75
N GLU A 73 -11.74 13.54 42.12
CA GLU A 73 -11.91 14.53 43.18
C GLU A 73 -11.92 13.80 44.55
N ALA A 74 -10.90 14.10 45.36
CA ALA A 74 -10.79 14.12 46.84
C ALA A 74 -11.04 12.82 47.66
N PRO A 75 -10.30 12.59 48.77
CA PRO A 75 -10.57 13.34 50.01
C PRO A 75 -9.34 13.70 50.87
N GLY A 76 -9.37 14.90 51.45
CA GLY A 76 -9.10 15.14 52.88
C GLY A 76 -7.73 14.78 53.49
N GLU A 77 -7.07 15.85 53.95
CA GLU A 77 -6.38 15.97 55.25
C GLU A 77 -4.99 15.32 55.44
N HIS A 78 -3.95 16.17 55.46
CA HIS A 78 -2.87 16.04 56.44
C HIS A 78 -2.40 17.41 56.95
N HIS A 79 -3.02 17.79 58.07
CA HIS A 79 -2.47 18.39 59.29
C HIS A 79 -1.30 19.41 59.25
N VAL A 80 -1.62 20.52 59.91
CA VAL A 80 -0.83 21.63 60.48
C VAL A 80 0.46 21.20 61.18
N GLY A 81 1.50 22.04 61.02
CA GLY A 81 2.71 22.11 61.84
C GLY A 81 3.52 23.34 61.47
#